data_AF-A0A2V8X352-F1
#
_entry.id   AF-A0A2V8X352-F1
#
_cell.length_a   1.000
_cell.length_b   1.000
_cell.length_c   1.000
_cell.angle_alpha   90.00
_cell.angle_beta   90.00
_cell.angle_gamma   90.00
#
_symmetry.space_group_name_H-M   'P 1'
#
loop_
_entity.id
_entity.type
_entity.pdbx_description
1 polymer ?
#
loop_
_entity_poly.entity_id
_entity_poly.type
_entity_poly.pdbx_seq_one_letter_code
_entity_poly.pdbx_strand_id
1 'polypeptide(L)'
;MAAAGIATAGALRAAEPAQIEARRQDAGSILVDPKPLFELSPYLYMQFMEPLGATDGSVEAAWDHLLDQWREDVVEITRELGPPMMRWGGIFSDFYRWREGVGPR
;
A
#
# COMPACT_ATOMS: atom_id res chain seq x y z
N MET A 1 2.88 -7.87 -67.98
CA MET A 1 3.97 -7.55 -67.02
C MET A 1 3.32 -7.45 -65.65
N ALA A 2 3.32 -8.54 -64.86
CA ALA A 2 4.29 -8.84 -63.78
C ALA A 2 4.17 -7.82 -62.61
N ALA A 3 3.49 -8.19 -61.51
CA ALA A 3 4.06 -8.62 -60.21
C ALA A 3 4.59 -7.42 -59.38
N ALA A 4 4.49 -7.29 -58.06
CA ALA A 4 4.21 -8.19 -56.95
C ALA A 4 3.75 -7.36 -55.72
N GLY A 5 3.07 -7.99 -54.77
CA GLY A 5 2.72 -7.38 -53.48
C GLY A 5 3.90 -7.26 -52.53
N ILE A 6 3.76 -6.41 -51.50
CA ILE A 6 4.64 -6.39 -50.34
C ILE A 6 3.73 -6.51 -49.11
N ALA A 7 3.72 -7.70 -48.52
CA ALA A 7 3.23 -7.93 -47.17
C ALA A 7 4.40 -7.66 -46.20
N THR A 8 4.30 -6.60 -45.40
CA THR A 8 5.20 -6.39 -44.27
C THR A 8 4.78 -7.32 -43.14
N ALA A 9 5.39 -8.50 -43.09
CA ALA A 9 5.33 -9.38 -41.93
C ALA A 9 6.09 -8.72 -40.77
N GLY A 10 5.36 -8.01 -39.90
CA GLY A 10 5.87 -7.63 -38.60
C GLY A 10 6.05 -8.89 -37.76
N ALA A 11 7.30 -9.31 -37.58
CA ALA A 11 7.63 -10.44 -36.71
C ALA A 11 7.24 -10.08 -35.27
N LEU A 12 6.14 -10.65 -34.78
CA LEU A 12 5.85 -10.75 -33.35
C LEU A 12 6.98 -11.57 -32.73
N ARG A 13 7.93 -10.87 -32.10
CA ARG A 13 8.95 -11.50 -31.26
C ARG A 13 8.23 -12.09 -30.06
N ALA A 14 7.95 -13.39 -30.09
CA ALA A 14 7.46 -14.10 -28.93
C ALA A 14 8.45 -13.86 -27.77
N ALA A 15 7.94 -13.43 -26.63
CA ALA A 15 8.74 -13.32 -25.42
C ALA A 15 9.21 -14.74 -25.07
N GLU A 16 10.52 -14.99 -25.19
CA GLU A 16 11.09 -16.25 -24.74
C GLU A 16 10.85 -16.36 -23.23
N PRO A 17 10.33 -17.51 -22.75
CA PRO A 17 10.22 -17.75 -21.33
C PRO A 17 11.62 -17.68 -20.74
N ALA A 18 11.82 -16.83 -19.72
CA ALA A 18 13.05 -16.76 -18.98
C ALA A 18 13.39 -18.18 -18.49
N GLN A 19 14.46 -18.75 -19.01
CA GLN A 19 14.93 -20.06 -18.60
C GLN A 19 15.47 -19.92 -17.18
N ILE A 20 14.66 -20.30 -16.18
CA ILE A 20 15.13 -20.42 -14.80
C ILE A 20 16.08 -21.61 -14.78
N GLU A 21 17.38 -21.32 -14.76
CA GLU A 21 18.42 -22.34 -14.68
C GLU A 21 18.29 -23.06 -13.34
N ALA A 22 17.85 -24.31 -13.37
CA ALA A 22 17.65 -25.15 -12.20
C ALA A 22 19.00 -25.54 -11.59
N ARG A 23 19.64 -24.62 -10.87
CA ARG A 23 20.74 -24.96 -9.96
C ARG A 23 20.20 -25.88 -8.87
N ARG A 24 20.93 -26.94 -8.53
CA ARG A 24 20.64 -27.77 -7.35
C ARG A 24 20.49 -26.86 -6.14
N GLN A 25 19.27 -26.74 -5.64
CA GLN A 25 18.96 -25.94 -4.47
C GLN A 25 19.31 -26.78 -3.24
N ASP A 26 20.17 -26.25 -2.37
CA ASP A 26 20.29 -26.76 -1.00
C ASP A 26 18.91 -26.61 -0.34
N ALA A 27 18.54 -27.57 0.51
CA ALA A 27 17.19 -27.70 1.08
C ALA A 27 16.71 -26.50 1.94
N GLY A 28 17.55 -25.48 2.13
CA GLY A 28 17.19 -24.20 2.78
C GLY A 28 17.51 -22.95 1.96
N SER A 29 17.85 -23.09 0.68
CA SER A 29 18.17 -21.94 -0.18
C SER A 29 16.90 -21.34 -0.80
N ILE A 30 16.81 -20.00 -0.80
CA ILE A 30 15.77 -19.24 -1.52
C ILE A 30 16.42 -18.64 -2.77
N LEU A 31 15.86 -18.95 -3.94
CA LEU A 31 16.25 -18.31 -5.20
C LEU A 31 15.36 -17.09 -5.45
N VAL A 32 15.97 -15.92 -5.57
CA VAL A 32 15.29 -14.66 -5.88
C VAL A 32 15.56 -14.28 -7.33
N ASP A 33 14.52 -14.22 -8.16
CA ASP A 33 14.56 -13.57 -9.47
C ASP A 33 14.29 -12.07 -9.27
N PRO A 34 15.24 -11.16 -9.58
CA PRO A 34 15.06 -9.74 -9.35
C PRO A 34 14.08 -9.08 -10.33
N LYS A 35 13.60 -9.79 -11.37
CA LYS A 35 12.65 -9.24 -12.34
C LYS A 35 11.29 -8.96 -11.68
N PRO A 36 10.83 -7.70 -11.61
CA PRO A 36 9.51 -7.38 -11.07
C PRO A 36 8.41 -8.04 -11.91
N LEU A 37 7.42 -8.63 -11.24
CA LEU A 37 6.25 -9.21 -11.91
C LEU A 37 5.09 -8.20 -12.02
N PHE A 38 4.98 -7.32 -11.03
CA PHE A 38 3.90 -6.33 -10.91
C PHE A 38 4.43 -5.05 -10.27
N GLU A 39 3.74 -3.95 -10.54
CA GLU A 39 3.92 -2.69 -9.79
C GLU A 39 3.40 -2.86 -8.36
N LEU A 40 4.15 -2.37 -7.38
CA LEU A 40 3.70 -2.34 -5.99
C LEU A 40 2.85 -1.08 -5.77
N SER A 41 1.59 -1.27 -5.38
CA SER A 41 0.73 -0.15 -5.00
C SER A 41 1.38 0.62 -3.84
N PRO A 42 1.44 1.96 -3.91
CA PRO A 42 1.95 2.75 -2.79
C PRO A 42 1.09 2.57 -1.53
N TYR A 43 -0.16 2.12 -1.66
CA TYR A 43 -1.08 1.90 -0.53
C TYR A 43 -1.05 0.49 0.05
N LEU A 44 -0.13 -0.37 -0.42
CA LEU A 44 -0.04 -1.76 0.04
C LEU A 44 0.19 -1.85 1.56
N TYR A 45 0.89 -0.87 2.15
CA TYR A 45 1.21 -0.80 3.57
C TYR A 45 0.33 0.19 4.36
N MET A 46 -0.90 0.42 3.89
CA MET A 46 -1.86 1.30 4.58
C MET A 46 -2.15 0.82 6.01
N GLN A 47 -2.56 1.76 6.87
CA GLN A 47 -2.93 1.52 8.25
C GLN A 47 -4.43 1.73 8.48
N PHE A 48 -4.91 1.23 9.61
CA PHE A 48 -6.32 1.22 9.96
C PHE A 48 -6.51 1.65 11.41
N MET A 49 -7.48 2.52 11.65
CA MET A 49 -7.85 3.02 12.97
C MET A 49 -9.37 2.98 13.10
N GLU A 50 -9.89 2.17 14.00
CA GLU A 50 -11.30 2.19 14.41
C GLU A 50 -11.41 2.76 15.81
N PRO A 51 -12.47 3.50 16.16
CA PRO A 51 -12.84 3.76 17.55
C PRO A 51 -13.29 2.49 18.29
N LEU A 52 -12.38 1.51 18.39
CA LEU A 52 -12.60 0.19 18.96
C LEU A 52 -11.62 -0.04 20.12
N GLY A 53 -12.18 -0.35 21.30
CA GLY A 53 -11.39 -0.58 22.50
C GLY A 53 -10.59 0.65 22.91
N ALA A 54 -9.28 0.48 23.09
CA ALA A 54 -8.38 1.55 23.53
C ALA A 54 -7.86 2.45 22.39
N THR A 55 -8.20 2.16 21.13
CA THR A 55 -7.61 2.85 19.98
C THR A 55 -7.98 4.34 19.96
N ASP A 56 -9.26 4.67 20.11
CA ASP A 56 -9.74 6.05 20.14
C ASP A 56 -9.11 6.85 21.28
N GLY A 57 -9.19 6.31 22.50
CA GLY A 57 -8.62 6.94 23.69
C GLY A 57 -7.10 7.11 23.62
N SER A 58 -6.39 6.22 22.93
CA SER A 58 -4.93 6.35 22.74
C SER A 58 -4.57 7.47 21.77
N VAL A 59 -5.37 7.66 20.72
CA VAL A 59 -5.21 8.78 19.77
C VAL A 59 -5.61 10.10 20.42
N GLU A 60 -6.73 10.13 21.15
CA GLU A 60 -7.16 11.29 21.92
C GLU A 60 -6.12 11.71 22.96
N ALA A 61 -5.51 10.75 23.67
CA ALA A 61 -4.42 11.01 24.61
C ALA A 61 -3.12 11.49 23.93
N ALA A 62 -3.05 11.48 22.60
CA ALA A 62 -1.96 12.06 21.83
C ALA A 62 -2.18 13.53 21.47
N TRP A 63 -3.36 14.10 21.74
CA TRP A 63 -3.68 15.49 21.44
C TRP A 63 -3.71 16.36 22.71
N ASP A 64 -2.98 17.47 22.69
CA ASP A 64 -3.03 18.50 23.72
C ASP A 64 -4.03 19.60 23.33
N HIS A 65 -5.18 19.63 23.99
CA HIS A 65 -6.24 20.62 23.74
C HIS A 65 -5.92 22.03 24.24
N LEU A 66 -4.96 22.20 25.17
CA LEU A 66 -4.56 23.52 25.64
C LEU A 66 -3.62 24.19 24.65
N LEU A 67 -2.76 23.40 24.01
CA LEU A 67 -1.75 23.87 23.07
C LEU A 67 -2.16 23.69 21.59
N ASP A 68 -3.25 22.97 21.32
CA ASP A 68 -3.73 22.64 19.97
C ASP A 68 -2.67 21.88 19.16
N GLN A 69 -2.03 20.89 19.80
CA GLN A 69 -0.85 20.20 19.26
C GLN A 69 -0.87 18.69 19.52
N TRP A 70 -0.33 17.94 18.57
CA TRP A 70 -0.04 16.52 18.76
C TRP A 70 1.20 16.33 19.62
N ARG A 71 1.22 15.26 20.41
CA ARG A 71 2.42 14.75 21.06
C ARG A 71 3.49 14.43 20.01
N GLU A 72 4.67 15.01 20.21
CA GLU A 72 5.79 14.93 19.25
C GLU A 72 6.22 13.48 18.99
N ASP A 73 6.33 12.66 20.03
CA ASP A 73 6.71 11.25 19.91
C ASP A 73 5.77 10.44 19.01
N VAL A 74 4.47 10.67 19.11
CA VAL A 74 3.47 10.03 18.26
C VAL A 74 3.63 10.45 16.79
N VAL A 75 3.86 11.74 16.54
CA VAL A 75 4.09 12.27 15.18
C VAL A 75 5.38 11.72 14.58
N GLU A 76 6.46 11.67 15.35
CA GLU A 76 7.76 11.16 14.91
C GLU A 76 7.69 9.67 14.55
N ILE A 77 7.14 8.84 15.44
CA ILE A 77 7.02 7.40 15.19
C ILE A 77 6.08 7.13 14.02
N THR A 78 4.96 7.85 13.90
CA THR A 78 4.05 7.69 12.75
C THR A 78 4.74 8.08 11.45
N ARG A 79 5.59 9.11 11.47
CA ARG A 79 6.40 9.50 10.32
C ARG A 79 7.43 8.44 9.94
N GLU A 80 8.09 7.82 10.92
CA GLU A 80 9.05 6.73 10.69
C GLU A 80 8.36 5.48 10.12
N LEU A 81 7.19 5.11 10.66
CA LEU A 81 6.36 4.02 10.12
C LEU A 81 5.92 4.29 8.68
N GLY A 82 5.78 5.57 8.30
CA GLY A 82 5.50 6.03 6.95
C GLY A 82 4.23 5.42 6.32
N PRO A 83 3.08 5.40 7.02
CA PRO A 83 1.87 4.82 6.46
C PRO A 83 1.42 5.66 5.24
N PRO A 84 1.28 5.05 4.06
CA PRO A 84 0.91 5.76 2.84
C PRO A 84 -0.56 6.19 2.82
N MET A 85 -1.38 5.58 3.67
CA MET A 85 -2.80 5.86 3.85
C MET A 85 -3.22 5.38 5.24
N MET A 86 -4.21 6.04 5.83
CA MET A 86 -4.90 5.61 7.04
C MET A 86 -6.40 5.51 6.74
N ARG A 87 -6.99 4.33 6.92
CA ARG A 87 -8.44 4.16 6.91
C ARG A 87 -8.96 4.34 8.34
N TRP A 88 -9.80 5.34 8.54
CA TRP A 88 -10.56 5.49 9.78
C TRP A 88 -11.91 4.77 9.67
N GLY A 89 -12.34 4.07 10.70
CA GLY A 89 -13.67 3.46 10.75
C GLY A 89 -13.68 1.95 10.94
N GLY A 90 -14.63 1.25 10.34
CA GLY A 90 -14.87 -0.18 10.51
C GLY A 90 -16.37 -0.46 10.59
N ILE A 91 -16.80 -1.41 11.43
CA ILE A 91 -18.24 -1.58 11.71
C ILE A 91 -18.79 -0.31 12.37
N PHE A 92 -17.96 0.39 13.15
CA PHE A 92 -18.31 1.67 13.74
C PHE A 92 -18.86 2.69 12.73
N SER A 93 -18.27 2.75 11.54
CA SER A 93 -18.67 3.73 10.51
C SER A 93 -20.08 3.53 9.99
N ASP A 94 -20.64 2.33 10.06
CA ASP A 94 -21.99 2.05 9.57
C ASP A 94 -23.07 2.78 10.39
N PHE A 95 -22.75 3.12 11.64
CA PHE A 95 -23.68 3.77 12.58
C PHE A 95 -23.22 5.16 13.00
N TYR A 96 -22.01 5.56 12.63
CA TYR A 96 -21.43 6.83 13.05
C TYR A 96 -22.13 8.03 12.42
N ARG A 97 -22.52 8.99 13.25
CA ARG A 97 -23.12 10.25 12.84
C ARG A 97 -22.07 11.34 12.88
N TRP A 98 -21.45 11.62 11.74
CA TRP A 98 -20.33 12.58 11.64
C TRP A 98 -20.60 13.97 12.25
N ARG A 99 -21.86 14.42 12.26
CA ARG A 99 -22.27 15.70 12.88
C ARG A 99 -22.09 15.72 14.40
N GLU A 100 -22.05 14.57 15.05
CA GLU A 100 -21.80 14.45 16.49
C GLU A 100 -20.30 14.63 16.83
N GLY A 101 -19.40 14.48 15.85
CA GLY A 101 -17.95 14.65 16.02
C GLY A 101 -17.41 16.05 15.66
N VAL A 102 -18.28 17.04 15.44
CA VAL A 102 -17.87 18.43 15.12
C VAL A 102 -18.37 19.40 16.20
N GLY A 103 -17.52 20.35 16.59
CA GLY A 103 -17.82 21.34 17.63
C GLY A 103 -18.72 22.51 17.17
N PRO A 104 -19.01 23.47 18.08
CA PRO A 104 -19.73 24.70 17.75
C PRO A 104 -19.06 25.47 16.60
N ARG A 105 -19.87 26.11 15.75
CA ARG A 105 -19.40 27.03 14.71
C ARG A 105 -19.17 28.43 15.25
#